data_AF-A0A959PPM3-F1
#
_entry.id   AF-A0A959PPM3-F1
#
_cell.length_a   1.000
_cell.length_b   1.000
_cell.length_c   1.000
_cell.angle_alpha   90.00
_cell.angle_beta   90.00
_cell.angle_gamma   90.00
#
_symmetry.space_group_name_H-M   'P 1'
#
loop_
_entity.id
_entity.type
_entity.pdbx_description
1 polymer ?
#
loop_
_entity_poly.entity_id
_entity_poly.type
_entity_poly.pdbx_seq_one_letter_code
_entity_poly.pdbx_strand_id
1 'polypeptide(L)' 'MMNPKVAAYLDKAGEWKVILSAIRELLISCELGEEVKWGSPTYTYRGG' A
#
# COMPACT_ATOMS: atom_id res chain seq x y z
N MET A 1 10.88 0.05 0.11
CA MET A 1 10.84 1.01 1.23
C MET A 1 9.37 1.32 1.50
N MET A 2 8.91 1.22 2.76
CA MET A 2 7.49 1.46 3.08
C MET A 2 7.14 2.96 2.98
N ASN A 3 6.14 3.28 2.18
CA ASN A 3 5.64 4.63 1.97
C ASN A 3 4.78 5.09 3.17
N PRO A 4 5.11 6.23 3.81
CA PRO A 4 4.37 6.74 4.96
C PRO A 4 2.94 7.19 4.60
N LYS A 5 2.68 7.60 3.35
CA LYS A 5 1.32 7.98 2.91
C LYS A 5 0.39 6.78 2.85
N VAL A 6 0.90 5.63 2.40
CA VAL A 6 0.15 4.36 2.41
C VAL A 6 -0.08 3.89 3.84
N ALA A 7 0.92 4.02 4.73
CA ALA A 7 0.74 3.71 6.15
C ALA A 7 -0.40 4.54 6.78
N ALA A 8 -0.41 5.85 6.54
CA ALA A 8 -1.47 6.74 7.02
C ALA A 8 -2.86 6.42 6.45
N TYR A 9 -2.94 5.86 5.23
CA TYR A 9 -4.20 5.35 4.67
C TYR A 9 -4.67 4.11 5.44
N LEU A 10 -3.77 3.15 5.67
CA LEU A 10 -4.08 1.91 6.39
C LEU A 10 -4.49 2.16 7.85
N ASP A 11 -3.90 3.16 8.51
CA ASP A 11 -4.29 3.56 9.86
C ASP A 11 -5.75 4.01 9.95
N LYS A 12 -6.31 4.54 8.86
CA LYS A 12 -7.70 4.97 8.76
C LYS A 12 -8.65 3.86 8.30
N ALA A 13 -8.13 2.69 7.93
CA ALA A 13 -8.91 1.60 7.35
C ALA A 13 -9.72 0.78 8.39
N GLY A 14 -9.60 1.08 9.68
CA GLY A 14 -10.38 0.44 10.75
C GLY A 14 -10.18 -1.08 10.77
N GLU A 15 -11.28 -1.84 10.70
CA GLU A 15 -11.27 -3.30 10.67
C GLU A 15 -10.48 -3.88 9.48
N TRP A 16 -10.40 -3.15 8.36
CA TRP A 16 -9.69 -3.59 7.16
C TRP A 16 -8.17 -3.42 7.25
N LYS A 17 -7.67 -2.74 8.28
CA LYS A 17 -6.23 -2.47 8.44
C LYS A 17 -5.41 -3.77 8.43
N VAL A 18 -5.88 -4.82 9.10
CA VAL A 18 -5.16 -6.09 9.22
C VAL A 18 -4.99 -6.75 7.85
N ILE A 19 -6.08 -6.93 7.11
CA ILE A 19 -6.04 -7.61 5.80
C ILE A 19 -5.32 -6.76 4.74
N LEU A 20 -5.52 -5.44 4.74
CA LEU A 20 -4.84 -4.55 3.80
C LEU A 20 -3.32 -4.47 4.07
N SER A 21 -2.89 -4.58 5.33
CA SER A 21 -1.46 -4.67 5.68
C SER A 21 -0.84 -5.96 5.15
N ALA A 22 -1.53 -7.10 5.29
CA ALA A 22 -1.06 -8.37 4.75
C ALA A 22 -0.98 -8.36 3.21
N ILE A 23 -1.99 -7.78 2.53
CA ILE A 23 -1.97 -7.60 1.07
C ILE A 23 -0.80 -6.70 0.66
N ARG A 24 -0.55 -5.60 1.38
CA ARG A 24 0.57 -4.70 1.11
C ARG A 24 1.91 -5.43 1.21
N GLU A 25 2.14 -6.22 2.25
CA GLU A 25 3.37 -7.01 2.40
C GLU A 25 3.59 -7.94 1.21
N LEU A 26 2.53 -8.63 0.76
CA LEU A 26 2.57 -9.47 -0.43
C LEU A 26 2.94 -8.66 -1.69
N LEU A 27 2.31 -7.51 -1.92
CA LEU A 27 2.58 -6.68 -3.09
C LEU A 27 4.02 -6.15 -3.11
N ILE A 28 4.55 -5.76 -1.95
CA ILE A 28 5.96 -5.35 -1.82
C ILE A 28 6.92 -6.53 -2.06
N SER A 29 6.55 -7.74 -1.63
CA SER A 29 7.34 -8.95 -1.92
C SER A 29 7.43 -9.27 -3.42
N CYS A 30 6.46 -8.81 -4.21
CA CYS A 30 6.45 -8.89 -5.67
C CYS A 30 7.24 -7.75 -6.34
N GLU A 31 8.09 -7.02 -5.60
CA GLU A 31 8.90 -5.89 -6.07
C GLU A 31 8.08 -4.73 -6.67
N LEU A 32 6.81 -4.59 -6.27
CA LEU A 32 5.99 -3.45 -6.67
C LEU A 32 6.38 -2.20 -5.88
N GLY A 33 6.45 -1.07 -6.58
CA GLY A 33 6.49 0.25 -5.94
C GLY A 33 5.12 0.60 -5.37
N GLU A 34 5.08 1.45 -4.34
CA GLU A 34 3.82 1.92 -3.76
C GLU A 34 3.76 3.45 -3.67
N GLU A 35 2.63 3.99 -4.09
CA GLU A 35 2.33 5.42 -4.10
C GLU A 35 0.88 5.64 -3.65
N VAL A 36 0.48 6.90 -3.49
CA VAL A 36 -0.93 7.26 -3.35
C VAL A 36 -1.33 8.06 -4.58
N LYS A 37 -2.24 7.51 -5.38
CA LYS A 37 -2.86 8.18 -6.55
C LYS A 37 -4.36 8.21 -6.35
N TRP A 38 -5.00 9.33 -6.72
CA TRP A 38 -6.45 9.54 -6.60
C TRP A 38 -7.03 9.19 -5.21
N GLY A 39 -6.27 9.45 -4.15
CA GLY A 39 -6.69 9.22 -2.77
C GLY A 39 -6.59 7.77 -2.28
N SER A 40 -6.05 6.84 -3.07
CA SER A 40 -5.90 5.43 -2.68
C SER A 40 -4.46 4.93 -2.87
N PRO A 41 -4.00 3.94 -2.08
CA PRO A 41 -2.76 3.23 -2.34
C PRO A 41 -2.79 2.63 -3.75
N THR A 42 -1.73 2.87 -4.52
CA THR A 42 -1.55 2.35 -5.88
C THR A 42 -0.20 1.67 -5.95
N TYR A 43 -0.17 0.47 -6.50
CA TYR A 43 1.03 -0.35 -6.61
C TYR A 43 1.40 -0.53 -8.08
N THR A 44 2.64 -0.24 -8.43
CA THR A 44 3.11 -0.18 -9.81
C THR A 44 4.36 -1.04 -10.00
N TYR A 45 4.45 -1.72 -11.13
CA TYR A 45 5.67 -2.44 -11.50
C TYR A 45 6.52 -1.53 -12.38
N ARG A 46 7.75 -1.21 -11.93
CA ARG A 46 8.70 -0.37 -12.68
C ARG A 46 8.14 1.00 -13.13
N GLY A 47 7.25 1.59 -12.34
CA GLY A 47 6.71 2.93 -12.58
C GLY A 47 5.55 3.01 -13.58
N GLY A 48 5.01 1.87 -14.03
CA GLY A 48 3.76 1.79 -14.81
C GLY A 48 2.53 1.81 -13.92
#